data_AF-A0A7S0T3V3-F1
#
_entry.id   AF-A0A7S0T3V3-F1
#
_cell.length_a   1.000
_cell.length_b   1.000
_cell.length_c   1.000
_cell.angle_alpha   90.00
_cell.angle_beta   90.00
_cell.angle_gamma   90.00
#
_symmetry.space_group_name_H-M   'P 1'
#
loop_
_entity.id
_entity.type
_entity.pdbx_description
1 polymer ?
#
loop_
_entity_poly.entity_id
_entity_poly.type
_entity_poly.pdbx_seq_one_letter_code
_entity_poly.pdbx_strand_id
1 'polypeptide(L)'
;MPKTLVGRRDATTHLGVSLNTDAKSLNNSAKLLTLLRPGHDSASTRTAIIALERFFSERLCRGDLRGGSGDAAAATDAAAIKYQEWFQKHYKLFTKRLTALLSGVGFEARKAGVDAQGEEAAAAGGGDGGGRVAVEPKTQVLALAAVMECARSEHPGRFNNELYAAALTAALRGTGFTPELLGALASRYLTMMDVRYHTYATIAKIANEVRRSGGGGGGAGTESSAHEGGGGMDGGGEGGVIAR
;
A
#
# COMPACT_ATOMS: atom_id res chain seq x y z
N MET A 1 20.52 22.36 -25.03
CA MET A 1 20.47 22.42 -23.55
C MET A 1 20.82 21.05 -22.99
N PRO A 2 21.89 20.91 -22.17
CA PRO A 2 22.28 19.61 -21.67
C PRO A 2 21.21 19.09 -20.72
N LYS A 3 20.68 17.88 -21.01
CA LYS A 3 19.76 17.16 -20.14
C LYS A 3 20.50 16.91 -18.82
N THR A 4 20.20 17.67 -17.78
CA THR A 4 20.69 17.40 -16.42
C THR A 4 20.33 15.96 -16.10
N LEU A 5 21.35 15.14 -15.88
CA LEU A 5 21.26 13.70 -15.66
C LEU A 5 20.51 13.43 -14.34
N VAL A 6 19.19 13.42 -14.41
CA VAL A 6 18.31 12.88 -13.37
C VAL A 6 18.72 11.41 -13.19
N GLY A 7 19.27 11.07 -12.02
CA GLY A 7 19.86 9.75 -11.74
C GLY A 7 21.28 9.77 -11.20
N ARG A 8 21.97 10.92 -11.18
CA ARG A 8 23.19 11.09 -10.37
C ARG A 8 22.80 11.40 -8.93
N ARG A 9 23.37 10.69 -7.95
CA ARG A 9 23.06 10.84 -6.52
C ARG A 9 23.02 12.31 -6.07
N ASP A 10 24.03 13.10 -6.42
CA ASP A 10 24.13 14.50 -6.02
C ASP A 10 23.00 15.36 -6.60
N ALA A 11 22.58 15.08 -7.83
CA ALA A 11 21.45 15.74 -8.46
C ALA A 11 20.13 15.36 -7.76
N THR A 12 19.96 14.09 -7.40
CA THR A 12 18.80 13.61 -6.62
C THR A 12 18.75 14.27 -5.24
N THR A 13 19.89 14.40 -4.56
CA THR A 13 20.00 15.10 -3.28
C THR A 13 19.60 16.56 -3.43
N HIS A 14 20.13 17.27 -4.43
CA HIS A 14 19.77 18.67 -4.67
C HIS A 14 18.27 18.85 -4.96
N LEU A 15 17.67 17.96 -5.77
CA LEU A 15 16.22 17.97 -6.01
C LEU A 15 15.42 17.78 -4.71
N GLY A 16 15.88 16.87 -3.84
CA GLY A 16 15.25 16.59 -2.56
C GLY A 16 15.35 17.75 -1.56
N VAL A 17 16.52 18.38 -1.45
CA VAL A 17 16.72 19.57 -0.62
C VAL A 17 15.84 20.71 -1.12
N SER A 18 15.92 21.03 -2.42
CA SER A 18 15.11 22.08 -3.03
C SER A 18 13.61 21.86 -2.77
N LEU A 19 13.10 20.63 -2.97
CA LEU A 19 11.70 20.28 -2.70
C LEU A 19 11.24 20.60 -1.27
N ASN A 20 12.13 20.40 -0.29
CA ASN A 20 11.81 20.58 1.13
C ASN A 20 12.10 21.99 1.65
N THR A 21 12.87 22.82 0.92
CA THR A 21 13.25 24.17 1.38
C THR A 21 12.61 25.30 0.58
N ASP A 22 12.25 25.08 -0.69
CA ASP A 22 11.69 26.10 -1.59
C ASP A 22 10.25 25.75 -2.01
N ALA A 23 9.30 26.61 -1.63
CA ALA A 23 7.88 26.46 -1.97
C ALA A 23 7.60 26.46 -3.49
N LYS A 24 8.48 27.04 -4.32
CA LYS A 24 8.31 27.07 -5.79
C LYS A 24 8.75 25.79 -6.48
N SER A 25 9.39 24.88 -5.75
CA SER A 25 10.04 23.71 -6.33
C SER A 25 9.17 22.44 -6.34
N LEU A 26 7.84 22.57 -6.20
CA LEU A 26 6.88 21.45 -6.17
C LEU A 26 7.04 20.48 -7.35
N ASN A 27 7.43 20.99 -8.52
CA ASN A 27 7.68 20.17 -9.72
C ASN A 27 8.81 19.14 -9.53
N ASN A 28 9.68 19.32 -8.54
CA ASN A 28 10.72 18.34 -8.21
C ASN A 28 10.14 17.06 -7.61
N SER A 29 8.94 17.10 -7.00
CA SER A 29 8.29 15.88 -6.49
C SER A 29 8.01 14.88 -7.63
N ALA A 30 7.55 15.37 -8.79
CA ALA A 30 7.30 14.53 -9.95
C ALA A 30 8.59 13.86 -10.46
N LYS A 31 9.72 14.60 -10.47
CA LYS A 31 11.03 14.07 -10.85
C LYS A 31 11.50 13.00 -9.86
N LEU A 32 11.46 13.28 -8.56
CA LEU A 32 11.85 12.32 -7.53
C LEU A 32 10.97 11.08 -7.54
N LEU A 33 9.66 11.23 -7.80
CA LEU A 33 8.77 10.10 -7.95
C LEU A 33 9.27 9.17 -9.05
N THR A 34 9.73 9.68 -10.21
CA THR A 34 10.22 8.82 -11.31
C THR A 34 11.35 7.90 -10.87
N LEU A 35 12.19 8.33 -9.93
CA LEU A 35 13.29 7.54 -9.37
C LEU A 35 12.84 6.38 -8.49
N LEU A 36 11.56 6.32 -8.09
CA LEU A 36 10.98 5.16 -7.39
C LEU A 36 10.51 4.06 -8.34
N ARG A 37 10.65 4.27 -9.65
CA ARG A 37 10.42 3.21 -10.65
C ARG A 37 11.61 2.25 -10.67
N PRO A 38 11.42 1.05 -11.23
CA PRO A 38 12.50 0.07 -11.35
C PRO A 38 13.56 0.56 -12.32
N GLY A 39 14.76 0.01 -12.19
CA GLY A 39 15.88 0.30 -13.10
C GLY A 39 16.66 1.57 -12.76
N HIS A 40 16.28 2.31 -11.73
CA HIS A 40 17.09 3.38 -11.16
C HIS A 40 18.09 2.86 -10.12
N ASP A 41 19.17 3.62 -9.90
CA ASP A 41 20.16 3.24 -8.91
C ASP A 41 19.57 3.25 -7.49
N SER A 42 19.96 2.27 -6.67
CA SER A 42 19.41 2.10 -5.33
C SER A 42 19.70 3.30 -4.41
N ALA A 43 20.82 4.01 -4.58
CA ALA A 43 21.14 5.18 -3.78
C ALA A 43 20.28 6.41 -4.15
N SER A 44 20.06 6.69 -5.44
CA SER A 44 19.10 7.73 -5.84
C SER A 44 17.68 7.36 -5.43
N THR A 45 17.30 6.08 -5.53
CA THR A 45 15.98 5.61 -5.08
C THR A 45 15.79 5.89 -3.59
N ARG A 46 16.76 5.50 -2.74
CA ARG A 46 16.72 5.79 -1.30
C ARG A 46 16.67 7.28 -0.99
N THR A 47 17.46 8.09 -1.69
CA THR A 47 17.48 9.54 -1.53
C THR A 47 16.12 10.15 -1.89
N ALA A 48 15.50 9.66 -2.96
CA ALA A 48 14.17 10.08 -3.37
C ALA A 48 13.09 9.67 -2.35
N ILE A 49 13.17 8.46 -1.77
CA ILE A 49 12.26 8.02 -0.71
C ILE A 49 12.32 8.99 0.48
N ILE A 50 13.52 9.31 0.98
CA ILE A 50 13.70 10.20 2.14
C ILE A 50 13.15 11.59 1.84
N ALA A 51 13.48 12.15 0.68
CA ALA A 51 13.05 13.49 0.31
C ALA A 51 11.53 13.61 0.13
N LEU A 52 10.91 12.60 -0.48
CA LEU A 52 9.47 12.55 -0.70
C LEU A 52 8.70 12.24 0.58
N GLU A 53 9.20 11.31 1.41
CA GLU A 53 8.63 10.99 2.71
C GLU A 53 8.53 12.26 3.55
N ARG A 54 9.65 12.96 3.78
CA ARG A 54 9.67 14.21 4.55
C ARG A 54 8.70 15.26 3.99
N PHE A 55 8.69 15.42 2.67
CA PHE A 55 7.83 16.38 1.98
C PHE A 55 6.33 16.07 2.21
N PHE A 56 5.94 14.80 2.10
CA PHE A 56 4.55 14.38 2.26
C PHE A 56 4.15 14.31 3.73
N SER A 57 4.94 13.71 4.62
CA SER A 57 4.62 13.55 6.05
C SER A 57 4.38 14.90 6.72
N GLU A 58 5.23 15.90 6.45
CA GLU A 58 5.05 17.26 6.95
C GLU A 58 3.70 17.88 6.52
N ARG A 59 3.33 17.71 5.26
CA ARG A 59 2.06 18.25 4.69
C ARG A 59 0.83 17.47 5.15
N LEU A 60 0.96 16.16 5.32
CA LEU A 60 -0.08 15.32 5.91
C LEU A 60 -0.39 15.75 7.35
N CYS A 61 0.65 16.06 8.14
CA CYS A 61 0.49 16.58 9.49
C CYS A 61 -0.25 17.92 9.51
N ARG A 62 0.04 18.81 8.55
CA ARG A 62 -0.67 20.09 8.35
C ARG A 62 -2.12 19.93 7.90
N GLY A 63 -2.48 18.77 7.36
CA GLY A 63 -3.84 18.47 6.90
C GLY A 63 -4.11 18.74 5.43
N ASP A 64 -3.07 18.89 4.61
CA ASP A 64 -3.19 19.10 3.16
C ASP A 64 -4.06 18.03 2.47
N LEU A 65 -4.12 16.81 3.03
CA LEU A 65 -4.98 15.74 2.51
C LEU A 65 -6.48 15.96 2.80
N ARG A 66 -6.79 16.54 3.96
CA ARG A 66 -8.16 16.66 4.49
C ARG A 66 -8.93 17.82 3.86
N GLY A 67 -8.25 18.72 3.15
CA GLY A 67 -8.79 20.04 2.81
C GLY A 67 -8.98 20.85 4.09
N GLY A 68 -8.94 22.18 4.01
CA GLY A 68 -9.19 23.00 5.20
C GLY A 68 -10.56 22.69 5.79
N SER A 69 -10.62 21.87 6.84
CA SER A 69 -11.85 21.52 7.55
C SER A 69 -12.21 22.56 8.62
N GLY A 70 -11.71 23.79 8.49
CA GLY A 70 -12.05 24.94 9.31
C GLY A 70 -12.31 26.11 8.37
N ASP A 71 -13.55 26.60 8.42
CA ASP A 71 -14.13 27.66 7.59
C ASP A 71 -14.41 27.32 6.12
N ALA A 72 -15.65 26.88 5.90
CA ALA A 72 -16.35 26.81 4.62
C ALA A 72 -16.39 28.15 3.84
N ALA A 73 -15.84 29.23 4.40
CA ALA A 73 -15.68 30.54 3.76
C ALA A 73 -14.37 30.67 2.92
N ALA A 74 -13.39 29.78 3.10
CA ALA A 74 -12.09 29.84 2.38
C ALA A 74 -11.99 28.90 1.16
N ALA A 75 -13.00 28.05 0.93
CA ALA A 75 -13.02 27.03 -0.14
C ALA A 75 -13.41 27.58 -1.54
N THR A 76 -13.22 28.88 -1.79
CA THR A 76 -13.43 29.51 -3.10
C THR A 76 -12.13 29.76 -3.86
N ASP A 77 -10.96 29.51 -3.27
CA ASP A 77 -9.70 29.65 -3.97
C ASP A 77 -9.45 28.44 -4.89
N ALA A 78 -9.71 28.63 -6.19
CA ALA A 78 -9.44 27.66 -7.24
C ALA A 78 -7.98 27.17 -7.25
N ALA A 79 -7.03 27.96 -6.74
CA ALA A 79 -5.64 27.53 -6.62
C ALA A 79 -5.44 26.51 -5.50
N ALA A 80 -6.12 26.67 -4.36
CA ALA A 80 -6.08 25.74 -3.24
C ALA A 80 -6.69 24.37 -3.63
N ILE A 81 -7.81 24.39 -4.36
CA ILE A 81 -8.45 23.16 -4.87
C ILE A 81 -7.50 22.44 -5.84
N LYS A 82 -6.92 23.14 -6.81
CA LYS A 82 -5.95 22.56 -7.76
C LYS A 82 -4.71 21.99 -7.06
N TYR A 83 -4.21 22.67 -6.03
CA TYR A 83 -3.10 22.18 -5.23
C TYR A 83 -3.48 20.91 -4.47
N GLN A 84 -4.66 20.86 -3.86
CA GLN A 84 -5.13 19.68 -3.13
C GLN A 84 -5.30 18.46 -4.04
N GLU A 85 -5.91 18.64 -5.22
CA GLU A 85 -6.02 17.57 -6.23
C GLU A 85 -4.65 17.09 -6.70
N TRP A 86 -3.74 18.03 -6.95
CA TRP A 86 -2.35 17.72 -7.29
C TRP A 86 -1.68 16.91 -6.18
N PHE A 87 -1.84 17.33 -4.93
CA PHE A 87 -1.22 16.69 -3.77
C PHE A 87 -1.74 15.27 -3.59
N GLN A 88 -3.07 15.07 -3.62
CA GLN A 88 -3.70 13.76 -3.54
C GLN A 88 -3.22 12.82 -4.65
N LYS A 89 -3.13 13.32 -5.89
CA LYS A 89 -2.64 12.53 -7.02
C LYS A 89 -1.19 12.08 -6.84
N HIS A 90 -0.32 12.99 -6.41
CA HIS A 90 1.10 12.70 -6.22
C HIS A 90 1.35 11.82 -5.00
N TYR A 91 0.58 12.02 -3.92
CA TYR A 91 0.63 11.19 -2.73
C TYR A 91 0.16 9.76 -3.00
N LYS A 92 -0.97 9.58 -3.70
CA LYS A 92 -1.43 8.25 -4.14
C LYS A 92 -0.42 7.55 -5.04
N LEU A 93 0.27 8.30 -5.90
CA LEU A 93 1.34 7.77 -6.73
C LEU A 93 2.57 7.37 -5.91
N PHE A 94 2.91 8.15 -4.88
CA PHE A 94 4.00 7.87 -3.95
C PHE A 94 3.76 6.58 -3.19
N THR A 95 2.62 6.45 -2.50
CA THR A 95 2.27 5.25 -1.73
C THR A 95 2.20 4.01 -2.61
N LYS A 96 1.62 4.12 -3.81
CA LYS A 96 1.62 3.02 -4.79
C LYS A 96 3.03 2.57 -5.17
N ARG A 97 3.98 3.49 -5.35
CA ARG A 97 5.38 3.16 -5.68
C ARG A 97 6.13 2.56 -4.49
N LEU A 98 5.90 3.05 -3.27
CA LEU A 98 6.45 2.42 -2.06
C LEU A 98 5.97 0.97 -1.91
N THR A 99 4.66 0.74 -2.10
CA THR A 99 4.08 -0.61 -2.06
C THR A 99 4.67 -1.54 -3.13
N ALA A 100 4.99 -1.02 -4.32
CA ALA A 100 5.69 -1.79 -5.37
C ALA A 100 7.15 -2.11 -5.00
N LEU A 101 7.87 -1.18 -4.36
CA LEU A 101 9.22 -1.46 -3.86
C LEU A 101 9.19 -2.55 -2.78
N LEU A 102 8.16 -2.57 -1.94
CA LEU A 102 7.97 -3.58 -0.90
C LEU A 102 7.65 -4.98 -1.45
N SER A 103 6.94 -5.08 -2.58
CA SER A 103 6.70 -6.39 -3.21
C SER A 103 7.96 -7.00 -3.84
N GLY A 104 9.04 -6.21 -3.97
CA GLY A 104 10.27 -6.62 -4.64
C GLY A 104 10.13 -6.71 -6.16
N VAL A 105 8.95 -6.40 -6.71
CA VAL A 105 8.72 -6.38 -8.15
C VAL A 105 8.83 -4.96 -8.63
N GLY A 106 9.85 -4.70 -9.44
CA GLY A 106 9.89 -3.49 -10.19
C GLY A 106 8.65 -3.35 -11.08
N PHE A 107 7.87 -2.27 -10.93
CA PHE A 107 6.74 -1.89 -11.80
C PHE A 107 7.15 -1.72 -13.28
N GLU A 108 7.32 -2.81 -14.01
CA GLU A 108 7.08 -2.84 -15.46
C GLU A 108 5.56 -2.90 -15.63
N ALA A 109 5.01 -1.85 -16.25
CA ALA A 109 3.62 -1.86 -16.64
C ALA A 109 3.40 -3.08 -17.55
N ARG A 110 2.41 -3.90 -17.22
CA ARG A 110 1.70 -4.71 -18.21
C ARG A 110 1.24 -3.77 -19.34
N LYS A 111 2.09 -3.62 -20.35
CA LYS A 111 1.73 -3.16 -21.68
C LYS A 111 2.19 -4.23 -22.67
N ALA A 112 1.70 -5.43 -22.44
CA ALA A 112 1.52 -6.43 -23.48
C ALA A 112 0.07 -6.85 -23.33
N GLY A 113 -0.77 -6.41 -24.26
CA GLY A 113 -2.12 -6.96 -24.36
C GLY A 113 -1.98 -8.43 -24.77
N VAL A 114 -2.53 -9.33 -23.97
CA VAL A 114 -3.16 -10.57 -24.44
C VAL A 114 -4.24 -10.89 -23.43
N ASP A 115 -5.35 -11.30 -24.00
CA ASP A 115 -6.64 -11.64 -23.45
C ASP A 115 -6.60 -12.60 -22.26
N ALA A 116 -7.65 -12.51 -21.46
CA ALA A 116 -7.95 -13.45 -20.40
C ALA A 116 -8.12 -14.86 -20.97
N GLN A 117 -7.19 -15.77 -20.64
CA GLN A 117 -7.36 -17.21 -20.38
C GLN A 117 -5.98 -17.88 -20.44
N GLY A 118 -5.56 -18.53 -19.35
CA GLY A 118 -4.33 -19.33 -19.33
C GLY A 118 -3.54 -19.23 -18.03
N GLU A 119 -4.19 -19.43 -16.88
CA GLU A 119 -3.52 -19.49 -15.59
C GLU A 119 -3.22 -20.95 -15.19
N GLU A 120 -2.52 -21.70 -16.06
CA GLU A 120 -2.02 -23.05 -15.68
C GLU A 120 -0.90 -23.55 -16.62
N ALA A 121 0.17 -22.77 -16.83
CA ALA A 121 1.38 -23.27 -17.52
C ALA A 121 2.61 -22.36 -17.28
N ALA A 122 3.03 -22.16 -16.04
CA ALA A 122 4.29 -21.47 -15.74
C ALA A 122 5.12 -22.17 -14.65
N ALA A 123 5.03 -23.49 -14.59
CA ALA A 123 5.85 -24.35 -13.73
C ALA A 123 6.71 -25.32 -14.58
N ALA A 124 7.27 -24.85 -15.69
CA ALA A 124 8.38 -25.50 -16.40
C ALA A 124 8.85 -24.58 -17.53
N GLY A 125 10.01 -23.95 -17.38
CA GLY A 125 10.59 -23.15 -18.46
C GLY A 125 11.56 -22.11 -17.96
N GLY A 126 12.84 -22.48 -17.91
CA GLY A 126 13.92 -21.50 -17.85
C GLY A 126 13.88 -20.62 -19.11
N GLY A 127 13.69 -19.33 -18.91
CA GLY A 127 13.66 -18.31 -19.96
C GLY A 127 14.04 -16.96 -19.37
N ASP A 128 15.33 -16.65 -19.46
CA ASP A 128 15.90 -15.31 -19.33
C ASP A 128 15.34 -14.40 -20.43
N GLY A 129 14.95 -13.17 -20.11
CA GLY A 129 14.35 -12.26 -21.11
C GLY A 129 13.47 -11.11 -20.60
N GLY A 130 13.54 -10.77 -19.32
CA GLY A 130 12.87 -9.58 -18.77
C GLY A 130 13.42 -9.29 -17.39
N GLY A 131 14.60 -8.68 -17.33
CA GLY A 131 15.40 -8.51 -16.11
C GLY A 131 14.61 -7.84 -14.98
N ARG A 132 13.98 -8.65 -14.13
CA ARG A 132 13.42 -8.20 -12.86
C ARG A 132 14.58 -7.77 -11.99
N VAL A 133 14.84 -6.46 -11.93
CA VAL A 133 15.82 -5.90 -11.01
C VAL A 133 15.26 -6.07 -9.60
N ALA A 134 15.81 -7.01 -8.85
CA ALA A 134 15.47 -7.23 -7.45
C ALA A 134 15.76 -5.95 -6.64
N VAL A 135 14.81 -5.54 -5.80
CA VAL A 135 14.97 -4.36 -4.95
C VAL A 135 15.91 -4.71 -3.79
N GLU A 136 16.93 -3.89 -3.56
CA GLU A 136 17.87 -4.08 -2.45
C GLU A 136 17.13 -4.08 -1.09
N PRO A 137 17.43 -5.00 -0.16
CA PRO A 137 16.72 -5.11 1.13
C PRO A 137 16.68 -3.80 1.93
N LYS A 138 17.79 -3.04 1.92
CA LYS A 138 17.86 -1.73 2.58
C LYS A 138 16.85 -0.72 2.02
N THR A 139 16.61 -0.76 0.71
CA THR A 139 15.62 0.09 0.05
C THR A 139 14.20 -0.33 0.43
N GLN A 140 13.93 -1.62 0.60
CA GLN A 140 12.63 -2.11 1.07
C GLN A 140 12.36 -1.71 2.52
N VAL A 141 13.34 -1.86 3.42
CA VAL A 141 13.21 -1.43 4.82
C VAL A 141 12.94 0.07 4.90
N LEU A 142 13.60 0.87 4.06
CA LEU A 142 13.36 2.30 3.99
C LEU A 142 11.97 2.63 3.42
N ALA A 143 11.52 1.89 2.40
CA ALA A 143 10.17 2.03 1.87
C ALA A 143 9.11 1.70 2.94
N LEU A 144 9.33 0.65 3.75
CA LEU A 144 8.47 0.33 4.89
C LEU A 144 8.43 1.48 5.90
N ALA A 145 9.59 2.04 6.24
CA ALA A 145 9.65 3.18 7.15
C ALA A 145 8.87 4.39 6.62
N ALA A 146 9.00 4.70 5.33
CA ALA A 146 8.24 5.77 4.70
C ALA A 146 6.72 5.50 4.69
N VAL A 147 6.30 4.26 4.43
CA VAL A 147 4.87 3.88 4.52
C VAL A 147 4.36 4.05 5.95
N MET A 148 5.10 3.60 6.95
CA MET A 148 4.69 3.70 8.36
C MET A 148 4.56 5.16 8.79
N GLU A 149 5.48 6.02 8.35
CA GLU A 149 5.43 7.45 8.65
C GLU A 149 4.27 8.17 7.96
N CYS A 150 3.97 7.79 6.71
CA CYS A 150 2.78 8.25 6.00
C CYS A 150 1.49 7.79 6.71
N ALA A 151 1.40 6.50 7.06
CA ALA A 151 0.24 5.93 7.74
C ALA A 151 0.00 6.56 9.12
N ARG A 152 1.06 7.02 9.79
CA ARG A 152 1.00 7.78 11.04
C ARG A 152 0.59 9.24 10.84
N SER A 153 1.00 9.86 9.73
CA SER A 153 0.87 11.31 9.50
C SER A 153 -0.44 11.72 8.85
N GLU A 154 -1.13 10.82 8.15
CA GLU A 154 -2.39 11.13 7.44
C GLU A 154 -3.49 11.68 8.35
N HIS A 155 -3.59 11.16 9.57
CA HIS A 155 -4.58 11.58 10.55
C HIS A 155 -3.94 11.66 11.94
N PRO A 156 -3.92 12.84 12.58
CA PRO A 156 -3.47 12.96 13.95
C PRO A 156 -4.25 12.01 14.87
N GLY A 157 -3.53 11.17 15.60
CA GLY A 157 -4.13 10.21 16.55
C GLY A 157 -4.80 8.98 15.93
N ARG A 158 -4.78 8.81 14.59
CA ARG A 158 -5.34 7.62 13.94
C ARG A 158 -4.36 7.04 12.93
N PHE A 159 -4.02 5.77 13.12
CA PHE A 159 -3.22 5.02 12.17
C PHE A 159 -4.02 4.66 10.91
N ASN A 160 -3.49 4.97 9.72
CA ASN A 160 -4.09 4.52 8.46
C ASN A 160 -3.81 3.02 8.26
N ASN A 161 -4.77 2.20 8.70
CA ASN A 161 -4.75 0.75 8.56
C ASN A 161 -4.88 0.27 7.11
N GLU A 162 -5.51 1.02 6.21
CA GLU A 162 -5.69 0.62 4.81
C GLU A 162 -4.39 0.72 4.03
N LEU A 163 -3.68 1.85 4.17
CA LEU A 163 -2.35 2.03 3.58
C LEU A 163 -1.38 0.96 4.10
N TYR A 164 -1.38 0.74 5.41
CA TYR A 164 -0.55 -0.28 6.04
C TYR A 164 -0.89 -1.70 5.54
N ALA A 165 -2.16 -2.07 5.51
CA ALA A 165 -2.59 -3.38 5.04
C ALA A 165 -2.25 -3.61 3.56
N ALA A 166 -2.39 -2.59 2.72
CA ALA A 166 -2.00 -2.67 1.30
C ALA A 166 -0.48 -2.90 1.14
N ALA A 167 0.34 -2.18 1.92
CA ALA A 167 1.79 -2.35 1.92
C ALA A 167 2.23 -3.72 2.43
N LEU A 168 1.65 -4.18 3.55
CA LEU A 168 1.94 -5.50 4.12
C LEU A 168 1.51 -6.63 3.17
N THR A 169 0.33 -6.50 2.55
CA THR A 169 -0.15 -7.47 1.55
C THR A 169 0.80 -7.55 0.35
N ALA A 170 1.27 -6.41 -0.16
CA ALA A 170 2.22 -6.38 -1.26
C ALA A 170 3.57 -6.99 -0.88
N ALA A 171 4.05 -6.74 0.34
CA ALA A 171 5.28 -7.35 0.84
C ALA A 171 5.16 -8.87 0.96
N LEU A 172 4.06 -9.38 1.54
CA LEU A 172 3.85 -10.81 1.77
C LEU A 172 3.54 -11.61 0.51
N ARG A 173 2.84 -11.01 -0.47
CA ARG A 173 2.57 -11.64 -1.77
C ARG A 173 3.68 -11.45 -2.78
N GLY A 174 4.60 -10.54 -2.51
CA GLY A 174 5.74 -10.25 -3.36
C GLY A 174 6.82 -11.32 -3.25
N THR A 175 7.73 -11.33 -4.22
CA THR A 175 8.95 -12.16 -4.17
C THR A 175 10.04 -11.53 -3.30
N GLY A 176 9.80 -10.31 -2.78
CA GLY A 176 10.78 -9.50 -2.06
C GLY A 176 10.65 -9.51 -0.54
N PHE A 177 10.00 -10.48 0.09
CA PHE A 177 9.92 -10.52 1.55
C PHE A 177 11.26 -10.96 2.17
N THR A 178 12.08 -9.97 2.52
CA THR A 178 13.46 -10.19 3.01
C THR A 178 13.53 -10.34 4.53
N PRO A 179 14.52 -11.08 5.07
CA PRO A 179 14.70 -11.21 6.52
C PRO A 179 14.96 -9.86 7.18
N GLU A 180 15.58 -8.89 6.49
CA GLU A 180 15.78 -7.53 6.98
C GLU A 180 14.45 -6.78 7.12
N LEU A 181 13.53 -6.97 6.18
CA LEU A 181 12.19 -6.39 6.24
C LEU A 181 11.38 -6.98 7.41
N LEU A 182 11.43 -8.30 7.58
CA LEU A 182 10.82 -8.98 8.72
C LEU A 182 11.45 -8.53 10.04
N GLY A 183 12.77 -8.44 10.11
CA GLY A 183 13.51 -7.97 11.28
C GLY A 183 13.14 -6.54 11.65
N ALA A 184 13.01 -5.64 10.66
CA ALA A 184 12.56 -4.27 10.87
C ALA A 184 11.10 -4.21 11.37
N LEU A 185 10.21 -5.04 10.79
CA LEU A 185 8.82 -5.15 11.22
C LEU A 185 8.73 -5.62 12.69
N ALA A 186 9.40 -6.72 13.01
CA ALA A 186 9.36 -7.34 14.33
C ALA A 186 9.97 -6.46 15.42
N SER A 187 11.14 -5.87 15.18
CA SER A 187 11.87 -5.10 16.20
C SER A 187 11.31 -3.70 16.44
N ARG A 188 10.83 -3.01 15.40
CA ARG A 188 10.46 -1.59 15.49
C ARG A 188 8.96 -1.34 15.55
N TYR A 189 8.17 -2.15 14.86
CA TYR A 189 6.76 -1.84 14.61
C TYR A 189 5.81 -2.78 15.34
N LEU A 190 6.11 -4.08 15.45
CA LEU A 190 5.27 -5.02 16.22
C LEU A 190 5.35 -4.81 17.73
N THR A 191 6.24 -3.96 18.21
CA THR A 191 6.25 -3.48 19.60
C THR A 191 5.05 -2.57 19.90
N MET A 192 4.48 -1.92 18.88
CA MET A 192 3.32 -1.04 18.99
C MET A 192 2.02 -1.85 18.90
N MET A 193 1.08 -1.64 19.84
CA MET A 193 -0.14 -2.44 19.94
C MET A 193 -1.03 -2.33 18.69
N ASP A 194 -1.27 -1.11 18.20
CA ASP A 194 -2.13 -0.86 17.04
C ASP A 194 -1.59 -1.55 15.79
N VAL A 195 -0.28 -1.42 15.55
CA VAL A 195 0.39 -2.04 14.41
C VAL A 195 0.33 -3.55 14.53
N ARG A 196 0.60 -4.11 15.72
CA ARG A 196 0.53 -5.56 15.98
C ARG A 196 -0.87 -6.10 15.69
N TYR A 197 -1.91 -5.45 16.20
CA TYR A 197 -3.30 -5.83 15.94
C TYR A 197 -3.61 -5.84 14.43
N HIS A 198 -3.30 -4.74 13.72
CA HIS A 198 -3.55 -4.64 12.28
C HIS A 198 -2.71 -5.61 11.45
N THR A 199 -1.49 -5.94 11.91
CA THR A 199 -0.64 -6.96 11.28
C THR A 199 -1.34 -8.31 11.30
N TYR A 200 -1.73 -8.78 12.49
CA TYR A 200 -2.38 -10.08 12.64
C TYR A 200 -3.74 -10.13 11.91
N ALA A 201 -4.52 -9.06 11.99
CA ALA A 201 -5.78 -8.97 11.25
C ALA A 201 -5.57 -9.07 9.74
N THR A 202 -4.55 -8.41 9.20
CA THR A 202 -4.23 -8.46 7.76
C THR A 202 -3.70 -9.84 7.35
N ILE A 203 -2.81 -10.44 8.16
CA ILE A 203 -2.30 -11.80 7.91
C ILE A 203 -3.43 -12.82 7.92
N ALA A 204 -4.35 -12.74 8.88
CA ALA A 204 -5.50 -13.64 8.96
C ALA A 204 -6.38 -13.52 7.70
N LYS A 205 -6.62 -12.30 7.20
CA LYS A 205 -7.34 -12.08 5.93
C LYS A 205 -6.61 -12.72 4.76
N ILE A 206 -5.31 -12.47 4.60
CA ILE A 206 -4.50 -13.04 3.52
C ILE A 206 -4.51 -14.57 3.58
N ALA A 207 -4.34 -15.16 4.75
CA ALA A 207 -4.33 -16.61 4.94
C ALA A 207 -5.69 -17.24 4.56
N ASN A 208 -6.80 -16.60 4.92
CA ASN A 208 -8.14 -17.04 4.54
C ASN A 208 -8.37 -16.94 3.03
N GLU A 209 -7.86 -15.88 2.38
CA GLU A 209 -7.93 -15.72 0.93
C GLU A 209 -7.11 -16.80 0.21
N VAL A 210 -5.89 -17.09 0.67
CA VAL A 210 -5.05 -18.15 0.11
C VAL A 210 -5.72 -19.52 0.28
N ARG A 211 -6.32 -19.79 1.44
CA ARG A 211 -7.05 -21.04 1.70
C ARG A 211 -8.26 -21.19 0.77
N ARG A 212 -9.02 -20.11 0.54
CA ARG A 212 -10.16 -20.10 -0.39
C ARG A 212 -9.71 -20.28 -1.84
N SER A 213 -8.60 -19.65 -2.23
CA SER A 213 -8.04 -19.78 -3.57
C SER A 213 -7.47 -21.17 -3.83
N GLY A 214 -6.89 -21.83 -2.82
CA GLY A 214 -6.38 -23.19 -2.91
C GLY A 214 -7.44 -24.29 -2.70
N GLY A 215 -8.63 -23.94 -2.22
CA GLY A 215 -9.74 -24.87 -1.97
C GLY A 215 -10.70 -25.06 -3.15
N GLY A 216 -10.42 -24.48 -4.32
CA GLY A 216 -11.26 -24.52 -5.52
C GLY A 216 -11.22 -25.83 -6.33
N GLY A 217 -10.79 -26.94 -5.73
CA GLY A 217 -10.69 -28.25 -6.36
C GLY A 217 -10.98 -29.37 -5.37
N GLY A 218 -12.21 -29.44 -4.86
CA GLY A 218 -12.60 -30.56 -4.00
C GLY A 218 -13.94 -30.39 -3.31
N GLY A 219 -14.98 -30.98 -3.89
CA GLY A 219 -16.17 -31.40 -3.15
C GLY A 219 -17.29 -30.38 -3.06
N ALA A 220 -18.11 -30.32 -4.12
CA ALA A 220 -19.52 -30.05 -3.94
C ALA A 220 -20.10 -31.15 -3.02
N GLY A 221 -20.21 -30.84 -1.73
CA GLY A 221 -21.03 -31.61 -0.80
C GLY A 221 -22.48 -31.32 -1.12
N THR A 222 -23.11 -32.25 -1.83
CA THR A 222 -24.55 -32.35 -2.04
C THR A 222 -25.27 -32.26 -0.69
N GLU A 223 -25.86 -31.10 -0.38
CA GLU A 223 -26.95 -31.04 0.60
C GLU A 223 -28.15 -31.71 -0.03
N SER A 224 -28.25 -33.03 0.20
CA SER A 224 -29.44 -33.82 -0.07
C SER A 224 -30.56 -33.31 0.83
N SER A 225 -31.47 -32.52 0.25
CA SER A 225 -32.78 -32.23 0.83
C SER A 225 -33.57 -33.54 0.91
N ALA A 226 -33.49 -34.22 2.05
CA ALA A 226 -34.41 -35.30 2.39
C ALA A 226 -35.68 -34.68 3.00
N HIS A 227 -36.71 -34.65 2.17
CA HIS A 227 -38.09 -34.38 2.52
C HIS A 227 -38.75 -35.68 2.97
N GLU A 228 -39.05 -35.80 4.27
CA GLU A 228 -40.11 -36.62 4.89
C GLU A 228 -40.42 -35.93 6.24
N GLY A 229 -41.62 -35.68 6.72
CA GLY A 229 -42.94 -36.19 6.41
C GLY A 229 -43.70 -36.33 7.74
N GLY A 230 -44.66 -35.43 8.00
CA GLY A 230 -45.86 -35.71 8.80
C GLY A 230 -45.80 -35.64 10.34
N GLY A 231 -46.80 -34.96 10.91
CA GLY A 231 -47.50 -35.47 12.10
C GLY A 231 -47.76 -34.50 13.25
N GLY A 232 -49.01 -34.04 13.36
CA GLY A 232 -49.78 -33.89 14.63
C GLY A 232 -49.43 -32.73 15.56
N MET A 233 -50.28 -31.71 15.67
CA MET A 233 -51.41 -31.58 16.61
C MET A 233 -51.01 -31.22 18.06
N ASP A 234 -51.47 -30.02 18.43
CA ASP A 234 -52.20 -29.70 19.66
C ASP A 234 -51.46 -29.33 20.95
N GLY A 235 -52.06 -28.37 21.68
CA GLY A 235 -51.76 -28.08 23.10
C GLY A 235 -51.33 -26.64 23.40
N GLY A 236 -52.28 -25.83 23.91
CA GLY A 236 -52.10 -24.43 24.28
C GLY A 236 -51.50 -24.15 25.67
N GLY A 237 -51.74 -22.92 26.14
CA GLY A 237 -51.39 -22.39 27.47
C GLY A 237 -50.41 -21.22 27.37
N GLU A 238 -50.88 -19.97 27.26
CA GLU A 238 -51.13 -19.05 28.39
C GLU A 238 -49.90 -18.71 29.26
N GLY A 239 -49.59 -17.41 29.35
CA GLY A 239 -49.22 -16.79 30.64
C GLY A 239 -47.87 -16.07 30.76
N GLY A 240 -47.94 -14.74 30.91
CA GLY A 240 -47.04 -13.89 31.72
C GLY A 240 -45.69 -13.50 31.08
N VAL A 241 -45.43 -12.26 30.64
CA VAL A 241 -45.31 -11.00 31.41
C VAL A 241 -44.69 -11.21 32.79
N ILE A 242 -43.38 -10.97 32.94
CA ILE A 242 -42.84 -10.25 34.10
C ILE A 242 -41.62 -9.44 33.65
N ALA A 243 -41.74 -8.12 33.79
CA ALA A 243 -40.66 -7.17 33.81
C ALA A 243 -40.06 -7.10 35.22
N ARG A 244 -38.73 -6.95 35.33
CA ARG A 244 -38.07 -6.05 36.27
C ARG A 244 -36.61 -5.87 35.89
#